data_AF-A0A966I3D6-F1
#
_entry.id   AF-A0A966I3D6-F1
#
_cell.length_a   1.000
_cell.length_b   1.000
_cell.length_c   1.000
_cell.angle_alpha   90.00
_cell.angle_beta   90.00
_cell.angle_gamma   90.00
#
_symmetry.space_group_name_H-M   'P 1'
#
loop_
_entity.id
_entity.type
_entity.pdbx_description
1 polymer ?
#
loop_
_entity_poly.entity_id
_entity_poly.type
_entity_poly.pdbx_seq_one_letter_code
_entity_poly.pdbx_strand_id
1 'polypeptide(L)'
;MRQLQTLKSDLSKTRIVETKNSDIQEEEISVSIESFAFTSNNVTYGVAGDTIGYWQFFKTTEDANNEWGCIPVWGFAKIIKSNVKELIVGERLFGYFPPGDILNLKPIKITNQGFAEGKEHRKDLPAVYNNYLRLSGDVNYNNSLDDIRSLLFPL
;
A
#
# COMPACT_ATOMS: atom_id res chain seq x y z
N MET A 1 2.19 -6.27 -13.08
CA MET A 1 2.41 -5.59 -11.78
C MET A 1 3.88 -5.29 -11.72
N ARG A 2 4.23 -4.05 -11.40
CA ARG A 2 5.60 -3.60 -11.18
C ARG A 2 5.78 -3.22 -9.71
N GLN A 3 6.93 -3.58 -9.15
CA GLN A 3 7.33 -3.23 -7.79
C GLN A 3 8.76 -2.70 -7.80
N LEU A 4 8.99 -1.55 -7.15
CA LEU A 4 10.32 -1.14 -6.74
C LEU A 4 10.69 -1.90 -5.45
N GLN A 5 11.67 -2.78 -5.56
CA GLN A 5 12.18 -3.57 -4.45
C GLN A 5 13.54 -3.06 -4.03
N THR A 6 13.80 -3.05 -2.72
CA THR A 6 15.05 -2.58 -2.10
C THR A 6 15.74 -3.75 -1.43
N LEU A 7 17.06 -3.85 -1.57
CA LEU A 7 17.83 -4.90 -0.91
C LEU A 7 17.87 -4.62 0.59
N LYS A 8 17.41 -5.57 1.42
CA LYS A 8 17.25 -5.34 2.88
C LYS A 8 18.58 -5.01 3.57
N SER A 9 19.68 -5.60 3.10
CA SER A 9 21.03 -5.40 3.64
C SER A 9 21.72 -4.12 3.16
N ASP A 10 21.20 -3.46 2.12
CA ASP A 10 21.78 -2.27 1.51
C ASP A 10 20.70 -1.45 0.81
N LEU A 11 20.14 -0.47 1.55
CA LEU A 11 19.02 0.34 1.06
C LEU A 11 19.37 1.23 -0.15
N SER A 12 20.64 1.35 -0.52
CA SER A 12 21.06 2.06 -1.73
C SER A 12 20.83 1.24 -3.01
N LYS A 13 20.59 -0.08 -2.87
CA LYS A 13 20.38 -0.99 -3.99
C LYS A 13 18.90 -1.26 -4.19
N THR A 14 18.41 -0.90 -5.37
CA THR A 14 17.02 -1.11 -5.77
C THR A 14 16.91 -1.82 -7.11
N ARG A 15 15.79 -2.51 -7.34
CA ARG A 15 15.42 -3.10 -8.62
C ARG A 15 13.94 -2.88 -8.90
N ILE A 16 13.57 -2.80 -10.17
CA ILE A 16 12.17 -2.87 -10.59
C ILE A 16 11.91 -4.30 -11.06
N VAL A 17 10.93 -4.96 -10.46
CA VAL A 17 10.48 -6.30 -10.85
C VAL A 17 9.12 -6.19 -11.49
N GLU A 18 8.95 -6.81 -12.65
CA GLU A 18 7.66 -6.91 -13.34
C GLU A 18 7.19 -8.37 -13.35
N THR A 19 5.96 -8.59 -12.89
CA THR A 19 5.32 -9.90 -12.88
C THR A 19 3.88 -9.85 -13.38
N LYS A 20 3.33 -11.01 -13.72
CA LYS A 20 1.90 -11.13 -14.00
C LYS A 20 1.10 -10.78 -12.75
N ASN A 21 0.11 -9.89 -12.90
CA ASN A 21 -0.80 -9.60 -11.80
C ASN A 21 -1.66 -10.83 -11.46
N SER A 22 -1.82 -11.13 -10.19
CA SER A 22 -2.76 -12.17 -9.74
C SER A 22 -4.19 -11.65 -9.81
N ASP A 23 -5.12 -12.52 -10.19
CA ASP A 23 -6.54 -12.20 -10.10
C ASP A 23 -6.95 -12.02 -8.63
N ILE A 24 -7.97 -11.19 -8.41
CA ILE A 24 -8.52 -10.96 -7.07
C ILE A 24 -9.40 -12.14 -6.64
N GLN A 25 -9.30 -12.49 -5.37
CA GLN A 25 -10.13 -13.52 -4.75
C GLN A 25 -11.48 -12.94 -4.28
N GLU A 26 -12.33 -13.79 -3.71
CA GLU A 26 -13.55 -13.33 -3.03
C GLU A 26 -13.19 -12.36 -1.90
N GLU A 27 -14.03 -11.35 -1.69
CA GLU A 27 -13.82 -10.27 -0.70
C GLU A 27 -12.56 -9.41 -0.93
N GLU A 28 -11.94 -9.50 -2.11
CA GLU A 28 -10.79 -8.67 -2.46
C GLU A 28 -11.15 -7.55 -3.45
N ILE A 29 -10.33 -6.50 -3.42
CA ILE A 29 -10.29 -5.45 -4.43
C ILE A 29 -8.89 -5.36 -5.04
N SER A 30 -8.79 -4.90 -6.28
CA SER A 30 -7.52 -4.53 -6.91
C SER A 30 -7.49 -3.02 -7.10
N VAL A 31 -6.40 -2.38 -6.69
CA VAL A 31 -6.21 -0.94 -6.81
C VAL A 31 -5.02 -0.64 -7.71
N SER A 32 -5.13 0.39 -8.53
CA SER A 32 -4.01 0.99 -9.26
C SER A 32 -3.48 2.16 -8.45
N ILE A 33 -2.19 2.13 -8.13
CA ILE A 33 -1.52 3.18 -7.37
C ILE A 33 -1.28 4.36 -8.32
N GLU A 34 -1.77 5.54 -7.94
CA GLU A 34 -1.77 6.75 -8.77
C GLU A 34 -0.56 7.64 -8.47
N SER A 35 -0.29 7.83 -7.18
CA SER A 35 0.83 8.64 -6.69
C SER A 35 1.19 8.25 -5.27
N PHE A 36 2.42 8.53 -4.86
CA PHE A 36 2.92 8.39 -3.50
C PHE A 36 4.13 9.29 -3.30
N ALA A 37 4.50 9.54 -2.03
CA ALA A 37 5.71 10.28 -1.70
C ALA A 37 6.81 9.35 -1.18
N PHE A 38 8.05 9.63 -1.61
CA PHE A 38 9.26 9.15 -0.96
C PHE A 38 9.83 10.27 -0.10
N THR A 39 10.11 9.94 1.15
CA THR A 39 10.57 10.87 2.19
C THR A 39 11.66 10.23 3.03
N SER A 40 12.30 11.00 3.91
CA SER A 40 13.26 10.46 4.87
C SER A 40 12.66 9.40 5.80
N ASN A 41 11.34 9.40 6.05
CA ASN A 41 10.68 8.36 6.86
C ASN A 41 10.84 6.96 6.25
N ASN A 42 10.87 6.86 4.92
CA ASN A 42 11.01 5.58 4.22
C ASN A 42 12.39 4.94 4.48
N VAL A 43 13.43 5.74 4.71
CA VAL A 43 14.75 5.21 5.12
C VAL A 43 14.65 4.55 6.49
N THR A 44 13.97 5.19 7.45
CA THR A 44 13.73 4.62 8.78
C THR A 44 12.94 3.32 8.69
N TYR A 45 11.95 3.22 7.78
CA TYR A 45 11.21 1.98 7.56
C TYR A 45 12.10 0.84 7.05
N GLY A 46 13.06 1.15 6.17
CA GLY A 46 14.04 0.17 5.72
C GLY A 46 14.99 -0.28 6.84
N VAL A 47 15.55 0.66 7.60
CA VAL A 47 16.51 0.36 8.69
C VAL A 47 15.83 -0.41 9.84
N ALA A 48 14.61 -0.04 10.21
CA ALA A 48 13.83 -0.70 11.26
C ALA A 48 12.94 -1.84 10.72
N GLY A 49 13.21 -2.30 9.49
CA GLY A 49 12.27 -3.15 8.76
C GLY A 49 12.01 -4.51 9.42
N ASP A 50 13.01 -5.10 10.08
CA ASP A 50 12.84 -6.35 10.83
C ASP A 50 12.26 -6.11 12.22
N THR A 51 12.71 -5.06 12.92
CA THR A 51 12.30 -4.79 14.32
C THR A 51 10.83 -4.37 14.42
N ILE A 52 10.33 -3.59 13.46
CA ILE A 52 8.93 -3.11 13.43
C ILE A 52 8.08 -3.94 12.45
N GLY A 53 8.71 -4.75 11.60
CA GLY A 53 8.04 -5.59 10.62
C GLY A 53 7.62 -4.85 9.35
N TYR A 54 8.26 -3.72 9.00
CA TYR A 54 7.90 -2.99 7.77
C TYR A 54 8.04 -3.82 6.50
N TRP A 55 8.98 -4.77 6.47
CA TRP A 55 9.13 -5.71 5.36
C TRP A 55 7.94 -6.65 5.17
N GLN A 56 7.11 -6.80 6.19
CA GLN A 56 5.97 -7.73 6.18
C GLN A 56 4.70 -7.10 5.59
N PHE A 57 4.60 -5.77 5.42
CA PHE A 57 3.39 -5.15 4.87
C PHE A 57 3.13 -5.62 3.43
N PHE A 58 4.18 -5.66 2.60
CA PHE A 58 4.08 -5.93 1.18
C PHE A 58 5.08 -7.01 0.77
N LYS A 59 4.55 -8.16 0.38
CA LYS A 59 5.35 -9.29 -0.12
C LYS A 59 5.99 -8.95 -1.46
N THR A 60 7.28 -9.23 -1.58
CA THR A 60 8.04 -9.13 -2.83
C THR A 60 7.67 -10.25 -3.78
N THR A 61 7.69 -9.95 -5.08
CA THR A 61 7.66 -10.95 -6.16
C THR A 61 9.08 -11.26 -6.63
N GLU A 62 9.30 -12.44 -7.23
CA GLU A 62 10.63 -12.85 -7.75
C GLU A 62 11.77 -12.73 -6.72
N ASP A 63 11.51 -13.14 -5.48
CA ASP A 63 12.44 -13.04 -4.35
C ASP A 63 12.54 -14.37 -3.59
N ALA A 64 13.08 -15.39 -4.27
CA ALA A 64 13.18 -16.74 -3.71
C ALA A 64 14.01 -16.83 -2.42
N ASN A 65 14.98 -15.93 -2.25
CA ASN A 65 15.89 -15.91 -1.10
C ASN A 65 15.42 -14.96 0.01
N ASN A 66 14.30 -14.25 -0.17
CA ASN A 66 13.76 -13.25 0.77
C ASN A 66 14.77 -12.14 1.13
N GLU A 67 15.62 -11.75 0.18
CA GLU A 67 16.66 -10.74 0.35
C GLU A 67 16.14 -9.31 0.08
N TRP A 68 15.01 -9.21 -0.61
CA TRP A 68 14.43 -7.96 -1.06
C TRP A 68 13.19 -7.59 -0.25
N GLY A 69 12.89 -6.30 -0.19
CA GLY A 69 11.71 -5.77 0.48
C GLY A 69 11.06 -4.65 -0.31
N CYS A 70 9.76 -4.45 -0.12
CA CYS A 70 9.03 -3.30 -0.63
C CYS A 70 8.89 -2.29 0.51
N ILE A 71 9.66 -1.19 0.46
CA ILE A 71 9.56 -0.14 1.47
C ILE A 71 8.20 0.55 1.32
N PRO A 72 7.32 0.48 2.31
CA PRO A 72 5.99 1.01 2.20
C PRO A 72 5.97 2.56 2.12
N VAL A 73 4.99 3.11 1.40
CA VAL A 73 4.83 4.54 1.11
C VAL A 73 3.39 5.01 1.35
N TRP A 74 3.20 6.29 1.69
CA TRP A 74 1.87 6.90 1.76
C TRP A 74 1.49 7.49 0.41
N GLY A 75 0.28 7.18 -0.04
CA GLY A 75 -0.12 7.47 -1.41
C GLY A 75 -1.61 7.44 -1.65
N PHE A 76 -1.94 7.55 -2.93
CA PHE A 76 -3.28 7.47 -3.47
C PHE A 76 -3.38 6.32 -4.45
N ALA A 77 -4.51 5.62 -4.42
CA ALA A 77 -4.81 4.57 -5.37
C ALA A 77 -6.28 4.61 -5.78
N LYS A 78 -6.59 4.08 -6.95
CA LYS A 78 -7.95 3.97 -7.48
C LYS A 78 -8.35 2.51 -7.61
N ILE A 79 -9.56 2.16 -7.18
CA ILE A 79 -10.11 0.81 -7.34
C ILE A 79 -10.31 0.53 -8.83
N ILE A 80 -9.68 -0.54 -9.34
CA ILE A 80 -9.78 -0.96 -10.75
C ILE A 80 -10.58 -2.26 -10.93
N LYS A 81 -10.69 -3.09 -9.88
CA LYS A 81 -11.53 -4.28 -9.81
C LYS A 81 -12.05 -4.44 -8.38
N SER A 82 -13.27 -4.93 -8.22
CA SER A 82 -13.86 -5.16 -6.89
C SER A 82 -14.74 -6.40 -6.89
N ASN A 83 -14.49 -7.31 -5.94
CA ASN A 83 -15.40 -8.37 -5.53
C ASN A 83 -16.11 -8.03 -4.21
N VAL A 84 -16.12 -6.75 -3.82
CA VAL A 84 -16.71 -6.23 -2.57
C VAL A 84 -17.81 -5.22 -2.92
N LYS A 85 -19.05 -5.51 -2.53
CA LYS A 85 -20.24 -4.75 -2.96
C LYS A 85 -20.19 -3.28 -2.55
N GLU A 86 -19.60 -2.99 -1.39
CA GLU A 86 -19.53 -1.66 -0.77
C GLU A 86 -18.46 -0.75 -1.39
N LEU A 87 -17.52 -1.31 -2.15
CA LEU A 87 -16.36 -0.62 -2.70
C LEU A 87 -16.42 -0.62 -4.23
N ILE A 88 -16.60 0.57 -4.80
CA ILE A 88 -16.97 0.72 -6.20
C ILE A 88 -15.72 0.97 -7.06
N VAL A 89 -15.68 0.36 -8.25
CA VAL A 89 -14.62 0.64 -9.24
C VAL A 89 -14.61 2.14 -9.58
N GLY A 90 -13.42 2.74 -9.61
CA GLY A 90 -13.21 4.17 -9.81
C GLY A 90 -13.09 4.97 -8.52
N GLU A 91 -13.47 4.40 -7.37
CA GLU A 91 -13.29 5.06 -6.07
C GLU A 91 -11.80 5.26 -5.76
N ARG A 92 -11.45 6.42 -5.20
CA ARG A 92 -10.08 6.77 -4.80
C ARG A 92 -9.89 6.54 -3.30
N LEU A 93 -8.71 6.03 -2.96
CA LEU A 93 -8.30 5.67 -1.61
C LEU A 93 -7.01 6.39 -1.25
N PHE A 94 -6.85 6.75 0.01
CA PHE A 94 -5.56 7.16 0.59
C PHE A 94 -5.13 6.15 1.64
N GLY A 95 -3.84 5.79 1.66
CA GLY A 95 -3.35 4.77 2.57
C GLY A 95 -1.89 4.40 2.35
N TYR A 96 -1.52 3.27 2.92
CA TYR A 96 -0.17 2.71 2.83
C TYR A 96 -0.08 1.74 1.65
N PHE A 97 0.89 1.94 0.76
CA PHE A 97 1.04 1.16 -0.47
C PHE A 97 2.49 0.69 -0.66
N PRO A 98 2.74 -0.37 -1.45
CA PRO A 98 4.07 -0.60 -1.97
C PRO A 98 4.41 0.48 -3.01
N PRO A 99 5.70 0.74 -3.26
CA PRO A 99 6.14 1.59 -4.36
C PRO A 99 6.03 0.78 -5.66
N GLY A 100 4.80 0.62 -6.15
CA GLY A 100 4.44 -0.20 -7.30
C GLY A 100 3.23 0.35 -8.04
N ASP A 101 2.69 -0.40 -9.00
CA ASP A 101 1.56 0.04 -9.82
C ASP A 101 0.20 -0.56 -9.42
N ILE A 102 0.19 -1.74 -8.80
CA ILE A 102 -1.02 -2.46 -8.42
C ILE A 102 -0.86 -3.08 -7.02
N LEU A 103 -1.96 -3.11 -6.26
CA LEU A 103 -2.07 -3.88 -5.02
C LEU A 103 -3.45 -4.56 -4.93
N ASN A 104 -3.46 -5.82 -4.50
CA ASN A 104 -4.71 -6.51 -4.14
C ASN A 104 -4.88 -6.45 -2.62
N LEU A 105 -6.03 -5.94 -2.17
CA LEU A 105 -6.40 -5.72 -0.77
C LEU A 105 -7.56 -6.64 -0.39
N LYS A 106 -7.67 -7.02 0.89
CA LYS A 106 -8.84 -7.70 1.46
C LYS A 106 -9.51 -6.79 2.49
N PRO A 107 -10.45 -5.92 2.07
CA PRO A 107 -11.10 -4.96 2.97
C PRO A 107 -11.95 -5.63 4.04
N ILE A 108 -11.78 -5.22 5.29
CA ILE A 108 -12.61 -5.62 6.42
C ILE A 108 -13.06 -4.37 7.20
N LYS A 109 -14.12 -4.50 8.02
CA LYS A 109 -14.67 -3.40 8.83
C LYS A 109 -14.96 -2.15 7.98
N ILE A 110 -15.62 -2.35 6.84
CA ILE A 110 -15.87 -1.31 5.84
C ILE A 110 -16.90 -0.32 6.39
N THR A 111 -16.60 0.97 6.23
CA THR A 111 -17.47 2.10 6.55
C THR A 111 -17.51 3.06 5.37
N ASN A 112 -18.29 4.14 5.47
CA ASN A 112 -18.28 5.19 4.45
C ASN A 112 -16.96 5.98 4.43
N GLN A 113 -16.23 6.03 5.55
CA GLN A 113 -14.99 6.80 5.69
C GLN A 113 -13.73 5.99 5.37
N GLY A 114 -13.78 4.67 5.49
CA GLY A 114 -12.59 3.83 5.38
C GLY A 114 -12.84 2.35 5.60
N PHE A 115 -11.77 1.58 5.53
CA PHE A 115 -11.72 0.16 5.87
C PHE A 115 -10.34 -0.21 6.42
N ALA A 116 -10.23 -1.38 7.05
CA ALA A 116 -8.96 -1.97 7.44
C ALA A 116 -8.57 -3.11 6.48
N GLU A 117 -7.27 -3.34 6.28
CA GLU A 117 -6.76 -4.48 5.54
C GLU A 117 -6.79 -5.76 6.38
N GLY A 118 -7.35 -6.82 5.81
CA GLY A 118 -7.64 -8.09 6.48
C GLY A 118 -6.80 -9.30 6.02
N LYS A 119 -5.80 -9.12 5.15
CA LYS A 119 -4.87 -10.21 4.81
C LYS A 119 -4.14 -10.71 6.05
N GLU A 120 -4.08 -12.03 6.20
CA GLU A 120 -3.55 -12.69 7.40
C GLU A 120 -2.13 -12.23 7.75
N HIS A 121 -1.26 -12.02 6.75
CA HIS A 121 0.13 -11.59 6.98
C HIS A 121 0.26 -10.15 7.51
N ARG A 122 -0.81 -9.35 7.51
CA ARG A 122 -0.84 -7.98 8.05
C ARG A 122 -1.55 -7.87 9.39
N LYS A 123 -2.16 -8.95 9.88
CA LYS A 123 -3.02 -8.96 11.07
C LYS A 123 -2.31 -8.49 12.34
N ASP A 124 -1.07 -8.93 12.53
CA ASP A 124 -0.27 -8.62 13.73
C ASP A 124 0.62 -7.39 13.55
N LEU A 125 0.58 -6.74 12.37
CA LEU A 125 1.31 -5.50 12.12
C LEU A 125 0.58 -4.29 12.72
N PRO A 126 1.28 -3.18 13.02
CA PRO A 126 0.65 -2.03 13.65
C PRO A 126 -0.57 -1.52 12.86
N ALA A 127 -1.74 -1.55 13.52
CA ALA A 127 -3.04 -1.38 12.87
C ALA A 127 -3.21 -0.04 12.13
N VAL A 128 -2.49 1.00 12.55
CA VAL A 128 -2.52 2.34 11.91
C VAL A 128 -2.16 2.27 10.42
N TYR A 129 -1.24 1.39 10.04
CA TYR A 129 -0.78 1.22 8.65
C TYR A 129 -1.69 0.32 7.81
N ASN A 130 -2.67 -0.33 8.44
CA ASN A 130 -3.65 -1.19 7.77
C ASN A 130 -4.95 -0.44 7.44
N ASN A 131 -5.09 0.82 7.85
CA ASN A 131 -6.29 1.61 7.58
C ASN A 131 -6.16 2.34 6.24
N TYR A 132 -7.21 2.23 5.42
CA TYR A 132 -7.38 2.96 4.17
C TYR A 132 -8.56 3.91 4.29
N LEU A 133 -8.35 5.15 3.86
CA LEU A 133 -9.38 6.18 3.81
C LEU A 133 -10.05 6.15 2.45
N ARG A 134 -11.38 6.22 2.46
CA ARG A 134 -12.21 6.39 1.27
C ARG A 134 -12.37 7.88 1.02
N LEU A 135 -11.80 8.38 -0.07
CA LEU A 135 -11.84 9.83 -0.35
C LEU A 135 -13.25 10.33 -0.67
N SER A 136 -14.13 9.44 -1.12
CA SER A 136 -15.56 9.71 -1.29
C SER A 136 -16.28 10.07 0.02
N GLY A 137 -15.78 9.57 1.16
CA GLY A 137 -16.33 9.84 2.49
C GLY A 137 -15.58 10.93 3.28
N ASP A 138 -14.54 11.52 2.71
CA ASP A 138 -13.75 12.60 3.31
C ASP A 138 -14.34 13.96 2.91
N VAL A 139 -15.11 14.57 3.81
CA VAL A 139 -15.87 15.82 3.57
C VAL A 139 -14.96 17.00 3.22
N ASN A 140 -13.71 17.00 3.68
CA ASN A 140 -12.75 18.07 3.45
C ASN A 140 -11.76 17.74 2.33
N TYR A 141 -12.04 16.68 1.56
CA TYR A 141 -11.13 16.23 0.53
C TYR A 141 -10.98 17.27 -0.60
N ASN A 142 -9.73 17.62 -0.89
CA ASN A 142 -9.33 18.47 -1.99
C ASN A 142 -8.16 17.83 -2.72
N ASN A 143 -8.39 17.39 -3.96
CA ASN A 143 -7.39 16.69 -4.76
C ASN A 143 -6.13 17.53 -5.07
N SER A 144 -6.22 18.87 -5.04
CA SER A 144 -5.05 19.74 -5.21
C SER A 144 -4.04 19.63 -4.06
N LEU A 145 -4.44 19.00 -2.94
CA LEU A 145 -3.58 18.75 -1.79
C LEU A 145 -3.04 17.32 -1.75
N ASP A 146 -3.29 16.48 -2.77
CA ASP A 146 -2.86 15.08 -2.78
C ASP A 146 -1.35 14.97 -2.55
N ASP A 147 -0.54 15.69 -3.35
CA ASP A 147 0.92 15.65 -3.25
C ASP A 147 1.42 16.06 -1.85
N ILE A 148 0.85 17.11 -1.28
CA ILE A 148 1.21 17.60 0.06
C ILE A 148 0.79 16.58 1.14
N ARG A 149 -0.40 15.99 1.02
CA ARG A 149 -0.89 14.98 1.96
C ARG A 149 0.01 13.76 1.97
N SER A 150 0.39 13.24 0.81
CA SER A 150 1.32 12.11 0.70
C SER A 150 2.70 12.46 1.25
N LEU A 151 3.18 13.69 1.02
CA LEU A 151 4.49 14.14 1.48
C LEU A 151 4.58 14.31 2.99
N LEU A 152 3.53 14.87 3.61
CA LEU A 152 3.54 15.23 5.03
C LEU A 152 2.99 14.13 5.93
N PHE A 153 2.02 13.32 5.49
CA PHE A 153 1.48 12.27 6.35
C PHE A 153 2.53 11.16 6.61
N PRO A 154 2.67 10.65 7.85
CA PRO A 154 1.83 10.85 9.04
C PRO A 154 2.36 11.89 10.04
N LEU A 155 3.18 12.86 9.60
CA LEU A 155 3.77 13.91 10.45
C LEU A 155 2.71 14.87 11.01
#